data_AF-A0A956NY57-F1
#
_entry.id   AF-A0A956NY57-F1
#
_cell.length_a   1.000
_cell.length_b   1.000
_cell.length_c   1.000
_cell.angle_alpha   90.00
_cell.angle_beta   90.00
_cell.angle_gamma   90.00
#
_symmetry.space_group_name_H-M   'P 1'
#
loop_
_entity.id
_entity.type
_entity.pdbx_description
1 polymer ?
#
loop_
_entity_poly.entity_id
_entity_poly.type
_entity_poly.pdbx_seq_one_letter_code
_entity_poly.pdbx_strand_id
1 'polypeptide(L)'
;MIVYENLPIGGTHLPTSNDMLKILDIQDGNIEFKDHCVYHDEYKGEKSKFIEAKLTYTPMACVKCQAPNENYSLYRNGTQLSRITLPMAGIYPTYLLLKKQRFMCKSCKATFTAKTPVVKDHCFIANTVKGLILLKTTDAQSIKNIARDSSVSAPTVQRVINQEARKFQSYDRTLPANLSFDEFKYAKGQLAFEYIDAKAGEILDVLPSRDGRTVKSHFISHYSLRDRENVQTINRVGGK
;
A
#
# COMPACT_ATOMS: atom_id res chain seq x y z
N MET A 1 10.60 -13.84 5.33
CA MET A 1 11.99 -13.61 4.88
C MET A 1 12.09 -14.02 3.43
N ILE A 2 12.28 -13.07 2.51
CA ILE A 2 12.67 -13.39 1.13
C ILE A 2 14.17 -13.18 1.09
N VAL A 3 14.93 -14.26 0.97
CA VAL A 3 16.38 -14.24 0.93
C VAL A 3 16.79 -14.07 -0.54
N TYR A 4 17.38 -12.93 -0.88
CA TYR A 4 18.10 -12.74 -2.13
C TYR A 4 19.54 -12.38 -1.75
N GLU A 5 20.52 -13.17 -2.19
CA GLU A 5 21.90 -12.71 -2.22
C GLU A 5 22.11 -11.86 -3.47
N ASN A 6 22.59 -10.63 -3.26
CA ASN A 6 23.09 -9.76 -4.31
C ASN A 6 24.44 -10.32 -4.79
N LEU A 7 24.43 -11.26 -5.73
CA LEU A 7 25.63 -11.59 -6.49
C LEU A 7 25.81 -10.56 -7.61
N PRO A 8 26.96 -9.88 -7.70
CA PRO A 8 27.19 -8.86 -8.71
C PRO A 8 27.34 -9.55 -10.07
N ILE A 9 26.33 -9.41 -10.91
CA ILE A 9 26.44 -9.80 -12.31
C ILE A 9 27.28 -8.72 -12.98
N GLY A 10 28.53 -9.06 -13.30
CA GLY A 10 29.37 -8.25 -14.18
C GLY A 10 28.67 -8.06 -15.52
N GLY A 11 28.01 -6.92 -15.67
CA GLY A 11 27.32 -6.48 -16.87
C GLY A 11 27.68 -5.02 -17.08
N THR A 12 28.08 -4.70 -18.31
CA THR A 12 28.41 -3.35 -18.79
C THR A 12 27.47 -2.31 -18.20
N HIS A 13 28.05 -1.47 -17.35
CA HIS A 13 27.40 -0.41 -16.60
C HIS A 13 26.73 0.58 -17.58
N LEU A 14 25.41 0.51 -17.74
CA LEU A 14 24.62 1.50 -18.48
C LEU A 14 24.37 2.68 -17.53
N PRO A 15 25.03 3.84 -17.70
CA PRO A 15 24.86 4.99 -16.79
C PRO A 15 23.37 5.38 -16.66
N THR A 16 22.66 5.33 -17.78
CA THR A 16 21.21 5.56 -17.90
C THR A 16 20.39 4.74 -16.90
N SER A 17 20.71 3.46 -16.66
CA SER A 17 19.90 2.61 -15.78
C SER A 17 19.99 3.02 -14.31
N ASN A 18 21.19 3.39 -13.85
CA ASN A 18 21.38 3.82 -12.47
C ASN A 18 20.71 5.17 -12.21
N ASP A 19 20.78 6.09 -13.16
CA ASP A 19 20.10 7.38 -13.04
C ASP A 19 18.58 7.23 -13.07
N MET A 20 18.06 6.33 -13.91
CA MET A 20 16.63 6.01 -13.92
C MET A 20 16.14 5.38 -12.62
N LEU A 21 16.90 4.44 -12.04
CA LEU A 21 16.59 3.88 -10.72
C LEU A 21 16.50 4.98 -9.66
N LYS A 22 17.45 5.93 -9.64
CA LYS A 22 17.46 7.06 -8.71
C LYS A 22 16.30 8.03 -8.94
N ILE A 23 16.07 8.47 -10.17
CA ILE A 23 15.02 9.45 -10.51
C ILE A 23 13.62 8.91 -10.21
N LEU A 24 13.42 7.60 -10.32
CA LEU A 24 12.14 6.94 -10.06
C LEU A 24 11.99 6.43 -8.61
N ASP A 25 12.98 6.69 -7.75
CA ASP A 25 13.04 6.19 -6.37
C ASP A 25 12.88 4.65 -6.30
N ILE A 26 13.44 3.92 -7.26
CA ILE A 26 13.42 2.46 -7.33
C ILE A 26 14.73 1.92 -6.75
N GLN A 27 14.61 1.17 -5.65
CA GLN A 27 15.75 0.56 -4.96
C GLN A 27 16.07 -0.86 -5.45
N ASP A 28 15.22 -1.46 -6.30
CA ASP A 28 15.42 -2.83 -6.78
C ASP A 28 16.46 -2.87 -7.90
N GLY A 29 17.68 -3.28 -7.56
CA GLY A 29 18.80 -3.40 -8.50
C GLY A 29 18.64 -4.48 -9.58
N ASN A 30 17.60 -5.30 -9.52
CA ASN A 30 17.29 -6.29 -10.57
C ASN A 30 16.43 -5.71 -11.71
N ILE A 31 16.07 -4.42 -11.62
CA ILE A 31 15.36 -3.70 -12.66
C ILE A 31 16.37 -2.96 -13.55
N GLU A 32 16.38 -3.33 -14.82
CA GLU A 32 17.26 -2.77 -15.84
C GLU A 32 16.46 -1.87 -16.79
N PHE A 33 16.98 -0.67 -17.04
CA PHE A 33 16.48 0.26 -18.05
C PHE A 33 17.45 0.31 -19.23
N LYS A 34 16.91 0.37 -20.45
CA LYS A 34 17.69 0.56 -21.67
C LYS A 34 17.75 2.05 -22.03
N ASP A 35 18.69 2.41 -22.89
CA ASP A 35 18.67 3.72 -23.53
C ASP A 35 17.36 3.94 -24.29
N HIS A 36 16.91 5.19 -24.33
CA HIS A 36 15.64 5.59 -24.96
C HIS A 36 14.39 4.84 -24.44
N CYS A 37 14.39 4.41 -23.18
CA CYS A 37 13.26 3.68 -22.57
C CYS A 37 12.05 4.56 -22.22
N VAL A 38 12.14 5.88 -22.36
CA VAL A 38 11.06 6.82 -21.99
C VAL A 38 10.40 7.39 -23.24
N TYR A 39 9.07 7.31 -23.29
CA TYR A 39 8.28 7.91 -24.36
C TYR A 39 6.92 8.42 -23.86
N HIS A 40 6.22 9.18 -24.69
CA HIS A 40 4.87 9.64 -24.41
C HIS A 40 3.89 9.01 -25.40
N ASP A 41 2.72 8.63 -24.91
CA ASP A 41 1.64 8.07 -25.74
C ASP A 41 0.28 8.38 -25.07
N GLU A 42 -0.81 8.19 -25.79
CA GLU A 42 -2.16 8.36 -25.25
C GLU A 42 -2.61 7.09 -24.52
N TYR A 43 -3.16 7.26 -23.31
CA TYR A 43 -3.78 6.16 -22.59
C TYR A 43 -4.99 6.68 -21.83
N LYS A 44 -6.15 6.02 -22.02
CA LYS A 44 -7.44 6.45 -21.45
C LYS A 44 -7.82 7.90 -21.83
N GLY A 45 -7.45 8.36 -23.03
CA GLY A 45 -7.78 9.70 -23.52
C GLY A 45 -6.89 10.81 -22.94
N GLU A 46 -5.80 10.48 -22.24
CA GLU A 46 -4.85 11.44 -21.71
C GLU A 46 -3.42 11.11 -22.15
N LYS A 47 -2.63 12.16 -22.46
CA LYS A 47 -1.21 12.02 -22.75
C LYS A 47 -0.48 11.53 -21.50
N SER A 48 0.21 10.41 -21.64
CA SER A 48 0.85 9.67 -20.55
C SER A 48 2.32 9.41 -20.86
N LYS A 49 3.13 9.26 -19.81
CA LYS A 49 4.54 8.89 -19.90
C LYS A 49 4.71 7.40 -19.64
N PHE A 50 5.43 6.72 -20.53
CA PHE A 50 5.76 5.31 -20.43
C PHE A 50 7.25 5.12 -20.28
N ILE A 51 7.63 4.23 -19.38
CA ILE A 51 9.03 3.89 -19.09
C ILE A 51 9.18 2.38 -19.22
N GLU A 52 9.96 1.92 -20.19
CA GLU A 52 10.24 0.50 -20.38
C GLU A 52 11.36 0.00 -19.46
N ALA A 53 11.14 -1.14 -18.82
CA ALA A 53 12.16 -1.78 -17.99
C ALA A 53 12.03 -3.31 -18.02
N LYS A 54 13.09 -4.00 -17.61
CA LYS A 54 13.11 -5.45 -17.46
C LYS A 54 13.46 -5.81 -16.02
N LEU A 55 12.70 -6.73 -15.44
CA LEU A 55 13.01 -7.33 -14.14
C LEU A 55 13.50 -8.76 -14.35
N THR A 56 14.75 -9.03 -13.97
CA THR A 56 15.33 -10.38 -14.06
C THR A 56 16.39 -10.58 -13.00
N TYR A 57 16.51 -11.81 -12.50
CA TYR A 57 17.56 -12.26 -11.59
C TYR A 57 17.71 -13.78 -11.70
N THR A 58 18.67 -14.37 -11.00
CA THR A 58 18.81 -15.82 -10.90
C THR A 58 18.19 -16.28 -9.57
N PRO A 59 17.05 -17.01 -9.57
CA PRO A 59 16.43 -17.47 -8.34
C PRO A 59 17.30 -18.54 -7.67
N MET A 60 17.40 -18.51 -6.34
CA MET A 60 18.18 -19.50 -5.57
C MET A 60 17.45 -20.84 -5.41
N ALA A 61 16.12 -20.84 -5.38
CA ALA A 61 15.30 -22.03 -5.22
C ALA A 61 13.93 -21.87 -5.88
N CYS A 62 13.26 -23.00 -6.12
CA CYS A 62 11.90 -23.02 -6.65
C CYS A 62 10.91 -22.53 -5.59
N VAL A 63 10.12 -21.49 -5.91
CA VAL A 63 9.08 -20.98 -4.98
C VAL A 63 7.94 -21.98 -4.70
N LYS A 64 7.86 -23.09 -5.46
CA LYS A 64 6.81 -24.11 -5.32
C LYS A 64 7.29 -25.35 -4.57
N CYS A 65 8.39 -25.97 -5.00
CA CYS A 65 8.89 -27.20 -4.39
C CYS A 65 10.16 -26.99 -3.53
N GLN A 66 10.64 -25.75 -3.41
CA GLN A 66 11.85 -25.39 -2.65
C GLN A 66 13.16 -26.05 -3.13
N ALA A 67 13.14 -26.78 -4.25
CA ALA A 67 14.35 -27.36 -4.82
C ALA A 67 15.38 -26.26 -5.18
N PRO A 68 16.67 -26.44 -4.82
CA PRO A 68 17.71 -25.45 -5.09
C PRO A 68 17.98 -25.32 -6.59
N ASN A 69 18.49 -24.15 -7.00
CA ASN A 69 18.88 -23.87 -8.36
C ASN A 69 20.28 -24.41 -8.69
N GLU A 70 20.41 -25.73 -8.69
CA GLU A 70 21.63 -26.43 -9.09
C GLU A 70 21.58 -26.81 -10.58
N ASN A 71 22.72 -26.74 -11.28
CA ASN A 71 22.84 -27.15 -12.68
C ASN A 71 21.75 -26.55 -13.60
N TYR A 72 21.41 -25.27 -13.39
CA TYR A 72 20.33 -24.58 -14.10
C TYR A 72 18.99 -25.33 -14.03
N SER A 73 18.64 -25.85 -12.84
CA SER A 73 17.34 -26.48 -12.58
C SER A 73 16.19 -25.49 -12.68
N LEU A 74 16.46 -24.19 -12.49
CA LEU A 74 15.55 -23.08 -12.76
C LEU A 74 16.03 -22.30 -13.98
N TYR A 75 15.25 -22.31 -15.05
CA TYR A 75 15.61 -21.65 -16.30
C TYR A 75 14.57 -20.61 -16.72
N ARG A 76 15.00 -19.66 -17.56
CA ARG A 76 14.17 -18.57 -18.08
C ARG A 76 13.14 -19.14 -19.06
N ASN A 77 11.87 -18.84 -18.85
CA ASN A 77 10.73 -19.35 -19.63
C ASN A 77 9.82 -18.20 -20.12
N GLY A 78 10.41 -17.29 -20.89
CA GLY A 78 9.73 -16.10 -21.42
C GLY A 78 9.53 -14.99 -20.38
N THR A 79 8.71 -14.00 -20.72
CA THR A 79 8.46 -12.82 -19.89
C THR A 79 6.98 -12.49 -19.81
N GLN A 80 6.59 -11.78 -18.75
CA GLN A 80 5.26 -11.21 -18.59
C GLN A 80 5.37 -9.70 -18.45
N LEU A 81 4.68 -8.94 -19.32
CA LEU A 81 4.62 -7.50 -19.22
C LEU A 81 3.60 -7.08 -18.15
N SER A 82 3.98 -6.14 -17.27
CA SER A 82 3.08 -5.48 -16.34
C SER A 82 3.18 -3.97 -16.52
N ARG A 83 2.06 -3.30 -16.79
CA ARG A 83 1.97 -1.83 -16.71
C ARG A 83 1.68 -1.45 -15.26
N ILE A 84 2.64 -0.81 -14.60
CA ILE A 84 2.55 -0.41 -13.20
C ILE A 84 2.40 1.11 -13.15
N THR A 85 1.37 1.62 -12.48
CA THR A 85 1.24 3.06 -12.19
C THR A 85 2.31 3.48 -11.20
N LEU A 86 3.11 4.47 -11.57
CA LEU A 86 4.10 5.15 -10.72
C LEU A 86 3.56 6.51 -10.27
N PRO A 87 4.19 7.15 -9.26
CA PRO A 87 3.98 8.56 -9.01
C PRO A 87 4.22 9.39 -10.28
N MET A 88 3.48 10.47 -10.46
CA MET A 88 3.65 11.34 -11.62
C MET A 88 5.06 11.94 -11.62
N ALA A 89 5.83 11.68 -12.69
CA ALA A 89 7.09 12.34 -12.92
C ALA A 89 6.85 13.57 -13.83
N GLY A 90 6.78 14.76 -13.25
CA GLY A 90 6.36 15.98 -13.94
C GLY A 90 4.83 16.10 -14.01
N ILE A 91 4.27 16.45 -15.17
CA ILE A 91 2.83 16.75 -15.32
C ILE A 91 2.00 15.61 -15.92
N TYR A 92 2.62 14.50 -16.33
CA TYR A 92 1.93 13.40 -17.01
C TYR A 92 1.80 12.17 -16.11
N PRO A 93 0.65 11.46 -16.14
CA PRO A 93 0.53 10.12 -15.59
C PRO A 93 1.69 9.24 -16.06
N THR A 94 2.36 8.59 -15.12
CA THR A 94 3.60 7.86 -15.40
C THR A 94 3.42 6.37 -15.16
N TYR A 95 3.82 5.56 -16.14
CA TYR A 95 3.65 4.11 -16.12
C TYR A 95 4.96 3.39 -16.40
N LEU A 96 5.30 2.43 -15.54
CA LEU A 96 6.40 1.50 -15.75
C LEU A 96 5.90 0.27 -16.51
N LEU A 97 6.42 0.06 -17.72
CA LEU A 97 6.21 -1.13 -18.53
C LEU A 97 7.27 -2.17 -18.19
N LEU A 98 7.01 -2.94 -17.12
CA LEU A 98 7.97 -3.87 -16.56
C LEU A 98 7.83 -5.27 -17.18
N LYS A 99 8.81 -5.67 -18.00
CA LYS A 99 8.94 -7.04 -18.52
C LYS A 99 9.54 -7.92 -17.44
N LYS A 100 8.70 -8.68 -16.74
CA LYS A 100 9.09 -9.58 -15.65
C LYS A 100 9.50 -10.94 -16.17
N GLN A 101 10.69 -11.41 -15.81
CA GLN A 101 11.19 -12.74 -16.19
C GLN A 101 10.31 -13.84 -15.59
N ARG A 102 9.86 -14.80 -16.40
CA ARG A 102 9.25 -16.04 -15.92
C ARG A 102 10.32 -17.12 -15.82
N PHE A 103 10.24 -17.95 -14.78
CA PHE A 103 11.12 -19.10 -14.56
C PHE A 103 10.31 -20.39 -14.61
N MET A 104 10.96 -21.48 -15.02
CA MET A 104 10.41 -22.83 -14.99
C MET A 104 11.34 -23.73 -14.18
N CYS A 105 10.77 -24.54 -13.29
CA CYS A 105 11.51 -25.52 -12.51
C CYS A 105 11.54 -26.88 -13.22
N LYS A 106 12.73 -27.44 -13.45
CA LYS A 106 12.87 -28.78 -14.04
C LYS A 106 12.31 -29.89 -13.15
N SER A 107 12.39 -29.75 -11.82
CA SER A 107 12.01 -30.78 -10.85
C SER A 107 10.49 -30.92 -10.72
N CYS A 108 9.76 -29.82 -10.54
CA CYS A 108 8.30 -29.85 -10.33
C CYS A 108 7.46 -29.33 -11.51
N LYS A 109 8.11 -28.90 -12.60
CA LYS A 109 7.47 -28.32 -13.80
C LYS A 109 6.61 -27.08 -13.55
N ALA A 110 6.72 -26.47 -12.37
CA ALA A 110 5.99 -25.27 -12.05
C ALA A 110 6.68 -24.03 -12.63
N THR A 111 5.86 -23.03 -13.02
CA THR A 111 6.36 -21.70 -13.40
C THR A 111 6.12 -20.68 -12.30
N PHE A 112 7.00 -19.68 -12.23
CA PHE A 112 6.83 -18.52 -11.38
C PHE A 112 7.44 -17.28 -12.02
N THR A 113 6.96 -16.10 -11.65
CA THR A 113 7.40 -14.82 -12.21
C THR A 113 8.32 -14.10 -11.22
N ALA A 114 9.32 -13.38 -11.73
CA ALA A 114 10.17 -12.49 -10.96
C ALA A 114 9.34 -11.48 -10.16
N LYS A 115 9.72 -11.29 -8.89
CA LYS A 115 9.07 -10.37 -7.96
C LYS A 115 9.96 -9.16 -7.69
N THR A 116 9.34 -8.05 -7.29
CA THR A 116 10.02 -6.79 -6.98
C THR A 116 9.29 -6.08 -5.83
N PRO A 117 9.98 -5.37 -4.93
CA PRO A 117 9.34 -4.55 -3.89
C PRO A 117 8.60 -3.33 -4.45
N VAL A 118 8.82 -2.94 -5.72
CA VAL A 118 8.14 -1.81 -6.36
C VAL A 118 6.62 -1.98 -6.35
N VAL A 119 6.13 -3.21 -6.54
CA VAL A 119 4.70 -3.53 -6.60
C VAL A 119 4.40 -4.87 -5.92
N LYS A 120 3.33 -4.93 -5.13
CA LYS A 120 2.87 -6.20 -4.53
C LYS A 120 2.44 -7.20 -5.60
N ASP A 121 2.48 -8.48 -5.26
CA ASP A 121 1.94 -9.55 -6.09
C ASP A 121 0.49 -9.26 -6.50
N HIS A 122 0.16 -9.60 -7.75
CA HIS A 122 -1.17 -9.38 -8.35
C HIS A 122 -1.67 -7.92 -8.32
N CYS A 123 -0.78 -6.94 -8.14
CA CYS A 123 -1.08 -5.52 -8.22
C CYS A 123 -0.43 -4.85 -9.44
N PHE A 124 -0.99 -3.70 -9.83
CA PHE A 124 -0.51 -2.87 -10.94
C PHE A 124 -0.30 -1.40 -10.53
N ILE A 125 -0.25 -1.14 -9.22
CA ILE A 125 -0.03 0.20 -8.65
C ILE A 125 1.14 0.08 -7.70
N ALA A 126 2.18 0.90 -7.93
CA ALA A 126 3.38 0.86 -7.12
C ALA A 126 3.09 1.16 -5.64
N ASN A 127 3.91 0.61 -4.76
CA ASN A 127 3.79 0.83 -3.33
C ASN A 127 4.04 2.31 -2.96
N THR A 128 4.88 3.01 -3.73
CA THR A 128 5.12 4.46 -3.59
C THR A 128 3.88 5.29 -3.90
N VAL A 129 3.06 4.91 -4.88
CA VAL A 129 1.75 5.58 -5.12
C VAL A 129 0.81 5.39 -3.94
N LYS A 130 0.80 4.21 -3.31
CA LYS A 130 -0.01 3.98 -2.10
C LYS A 130 0.49 4.86 -0.94
N GLY A 131 1.81 4.99 -0.78
CA GLY A 131 2.41 5.91 0.18
C GLY A 131 2.03 7.37 -0.09
N LEU A 132 2.10 7.80 -1.36
CA LEU A 132 1.69 9.15 -1.78
C LEU A 132 0.22 9.44 -1.47
N ILE A 133 -0.68 8.46 -1.71
CA ILE A 133 -2.10 8.57 -1.35
C ILE A 133 -2.25 8.84 0.15
N LEU A 134 -1.57 8.05 0.99
CA LEU A 134 -1.64 8.19 2.44
C LEU A 134 -1.04 9.54 2.91
N LEU A 135 0.07 9.97 2.32
CA LEU A 135 0.65 11.29 2.60
C LEU A 135 -0.35 12.40 2.26
N LYS A 136 -0.97 12.37 1.07
CA LYS A 136 -1.96 13.39 0.69
C LYS A 136 -3.22 13.39 1.56
N THR A 137 -3.55 12.27 2.21
CA THR A 137 -4.66 12.25 3.17
C THR A 137 -4.37 13.02 4.45
N THR A 138 -3.11 13.21 4.84
CA THR A 138 -2.77 14.02 6.03
C THR A 138 -3.07 15.49 5.80
N ASP A 139 -3.06 15.95 4.55
CA ASP A 139 -3.35 17.34 4.16
C ASP A 139 -4.86 17.61 3.96
N ALA A 140 -5.73 16.75 4.48
CA ALA A 140 -7.19 16.84 4.38
C ALA A 140 -7.74 17.03 2.94
N GLN A 141 -7.02 16.53 1.93
CA GLN A 141 -7.44 16.64 0.54
C GLN A 141 -8.63 15.73 0.22
N SER A 142 -9.53 16.19 -0.66
CA SER A 142 -10.64 15.35 -1.11
C SER A 142 -10.14 14.11 -1.87
N ILE A 143 -10.85 12.99 -1.72
CA ILE A 143 -10.54 11.72 -2.42
C ILE A 143 -10.40 11.93 -3.95
N LYS A 144 -11.21 12.82 -4.54
CA LYS A 144 -11.15 13.13 -5.98
C LYS A 144 -9.86 13.85 -6.36
N ASN A 145 -9.39 14.78 -5.54
CA ASN A 145 -8.12 15.47 -5.77
C ASN A 145 -6.95 14.50 -5.62
N ILE A 146 -6.93 13.70 -4.56
CA ILE A 146 -5.90 12.68 -4.33
C ILE A 146 -5.83 11.70 -5.50
N ALA A 147 -6.99 11.28 -6.02
CA ALA A 147 -7.09 10.38 -7.16
C ALA A 147 -6.44 10.96 -8.42
N ARG A 148 -6.77 12.21 -8.75
CA ARG A 148 -6.17 12.94 -9.87
C ARG A 148 -4.65 13.05 -9.71
N ASP A 149 -4.20 13.55 -8.56
CA ASP A 149 -2.78 13.81 -8.29
C ASP A 149 -1.92 12.54 -8.19
N SER A 150 -2.56 11.40 -7.93
CA SER A 150 -1.90 10.08 -7.83
C SER A 150 -2.12 9.23 -9.08
N SER A 151 -2.77 9.77 -10.12
CA SER A 151 -3.13 9.06 -11.37
C SER A 151 -3.84 7.72 -11.15
N VAL A 152 -4.75 7.66 -10.17
CA VAL A 152 -5.56 6.47 -9.87
C VAL A 152 -7.03 6.83 -9.71
N SER A 153 -7.91 5.84 -9.68
CA SER A 153 -9.34 6.11 -9.49
C SER A 153 -9.69 6.42 -8.02
N ALA A 154 -10.72 7.24 -7.79
CA ALA A 154 -11.23 7.52 -6.44
C ALA A 154 -11.55 6.26 -5.61
N PRO A 155 -12.17 5.19 -6.16
CA PRO A 155 -12.33 3.93 -5.44
C PRO A 155 -11.01 3.29 -5.02
N THR A 156 -9.94 3.46 -5.81
CA THR A 156 -8.60 2.96 -5.44
C THR A 156 -8.05 3.71 -4.24
N VAL A 157 -8.16 5.04 -4.24
CA VAL A 157 -7.78 5.88 -3.10
C VAL A 157 -8.52 5.42 -1.85
N GLN A 158 -9.85 5.29 -1.91
CA GLN A 158 -10.66 4.82 -0.79
C GLN A 158 -10.21 3.44 -0.28
N ARG A 159 -9.91 2.49 -1.18
CA ARG A 159 -9.42 1.17 -0.79
C ARG A 159 -8.07 1.23 -0.05
N VAL A 160 -7.14 2.08 -0.50
CA VAL A 160 -5.85 2.27 0.17
C VAL A 160 -6.05 2.85 1.57
N ILE A 161 -6.87 3.88 1.70
CA ILE A 161 -7.21 4.50 2.99
C ILE A 161 -7.83 3.47 3.93
N ASN A 162 -8.85 2.74 3.47
CA ASN A 162 -9.54 1.74 4.29
C ASN A 162 -8.60 0.61 4.72
N GLN A 163 -7.69 0.17 3.84
CA GLN A 163 -6.71 -0.86 4.17
C GLN A 163 -5.74 -0.39 5.25
N GLU A 164 -5.33 0.87 5.20
CA GLU A 164 -4.43 1.45 6.22
C GLU A 164 -5.16 1.71 7.54
N ALA A 165 -6.37 2.26 7.49
CA ALA A 165 -7.21 2.53 8.66
C ALA A 165 -7.44 1.27 9.51
N ARG A 166 -7.61 0.09 8.88
CA ARG A 166 -7.76 -1.20 9.57
C ARG A 166 -6.57 -1.54 10.48
N LYS A 167 -5.37 -1.03 10.22
CA LYS A 167 -4.21 -1.25 11.11
C LYS A 167 -4.31 -0.47 12.41
N PHE A 168 -5.09 0.61 12.44
CA PHE A 168 -5.29 1.44 13.61
C PHE A 168 -6.52 1.04 14.43
N GLN A 169 -7.38 0.15 13.90
CA GLN A 169 -8.56 -0.38 14.58
C GLN A 169 -8.25 -1.53 15.56
N SER A 170 -7.01 -1.64 16.07
CA SER A 170 -6.68 -2.67 17.05
C SER A 170 -7.22 -2.27 18.43
N TYR A 171 -8.29 -2.93 18.86
CA TYR A 171 -8.89 -2.78 20.19
C TYR A 171 -8.10 -3.44 21.33
N ASP A 172 -6.81 -3.72 21.14
CA ASP A 172 -5.90 -4.23 22.18
C ASP A 172 -5.51 -3.15 23.22
N ARG A 173 -6.36 -2.12 23.39
CA ARG A 173 -6.15 -1.01 24.31
C ARG A 173 -7.12 -1.11 25.48
N THR A 174 -6.62 -0.96 26.69
CA THR A 174 -7.43 -0.81 27.90
C THR A 174 -8.15 0.54 27.88
N LEU A 175 -9.33 0.64 28.49
CA LEU A 175 -9.99 1.93 28.69
C LEU A 175 -9.23 2.77 29.73
N PRO A 176 -9.07 4.09 29.52
CA PRO A 176 -8.50 4.97 30.54
C PRO A 176 -9.50 5.18 31.70
N ALA A 177 -8.99 5.61 32.85
CA ALA A 177 -9.81 5.86 34.03
C ALA A 177 -10.82 7.02 33.84
N ASN A 178 -10.56 7.95 32.92
CA ASN A 178 -11.41 9.12 32.69
C ASN A 178 -11.74 9.20 31.20
N LEU A 179 -13.01 9.01 30.86
CA LEU A 179 -13.51 9.12 29.50
C LEU A 179 -14.24 10.44 29.31
N SER A 180 -14.22 10.95 28.09
CA SER A 180 -15.14 12.01 27.66
C SER A 180 -15.91 11.54 26.43
N PHE A 181 -17.22 11.69 26.47
CA PHE A 181 -18.16 11.35 25.40
C PHE A 181 -18.65 12.62 24.74
N ASP A 182 -18.67 12.63 23.41
CA ASP A 182 -19.19 13.71 22.59
C ASP A 182 -19.95 13.15 21.38
N GLU A 183 -20.69 14.01 20.71
CA GLU A 183 -21.47 13.70 19.53
C GLU A 183 -21.30 14.81 18.49
N PHE A 184 -20.87 14.44 17.28
CA PHE A 184 -20.70 15.42 16.20
C PHE A 184 -21.46 15.02 14.94
N LYS A 185 -21.85 16.03 14.17
CA LYS A 185 -22.51 15.83 12.87
C LYS A 185 -21.46 15.59 11.80
N TYR A 186 -21.58 14.49 11.08
CA TYR A 186 -20.79 14.20 9.88
C TYR A 186 -21.72 13.98 8.68
N ALA A 187 -21.10 13.93 7.49
CA ALA A 187 -21.70 13.78 6.15
C ALA A 187 -23.24 13.57 6.10
N LYS A 188 -23.96 14.51 5.45
CA LYS A 188 -25.43 14.53 5.34
C LYS A 188 -26.19 14.69 6.68
N GLY A 189 -25.52 15.19 7.72
CA GLY A 189 -26.16 15.54 8.99
C GLY A 189 -26.38 14.37 9.94
N GLN A 190 -25.76 13.22 9.67
CA GLN A 190 -25.78 12.07 10.59
C GLN A 190 -24.92 12.39 11.83
N LEU A 191 -25.38 12.00 13.01
CA LEU A 191 -24.63 12.16 14.26
C LEU A 191 -23.77 10.91 14.50
N ALA A 192 -22.48 11.11 14.68
CA ALA A 192 -21.56 10.11 15.21
C ALA A 192 -21.43 10.28 16.72
N PHE A 193 -21.05 9.20 17.40
CA PHE A 193 -20.61 9.23 18.78
C PHE A 193 -19.09 9.10 18.82
N GLU A 194 -18.41 9.91 19.59
CA GLU A 194 -16.98 9.78 19.84
C GLU A 194 -16.68 9.70 21.32
N TYR A 195 -15.60 8.99 21.64
CA TYR A 195 -15.08 8.97 23.00
C TYR A 195 -13.56 9.08 23.00
N ILE A 196 -13.06 9.80 23.99
CA ILE A 196 -11.65 10.16 24.12
C ILE A 196 -11.15 9.84 25.52
N ASP A 197 -9.83 9.72 25.68
CA ASP A 197 -9.17 9.83 26.99
C ASP A 197 -9.28 11.28 27.46
N ALA A 198 -10.06 11.54 28.51
CA ALA A 198 -10.31 12.89 29.00
C ALA A 198 -9.05 13.59 29.55
N LYS A 199 -8.02 12.83 29.92
CA LYS A 199 -6.76 13.37 30.45
C LYS A 199 -5.74 13.62 29.34
N ALA A 200 -5.59 12.66 28.43
CA ALA A 200 -4.63 12.76 27.33
C ALA A 200 -5.15 13.59 26.13
N GLY A 201 -6.48 13.71 26.00
CA GLY A 201 -7.11 14.32 24.83
C GLY A 201 -7.07 13.44 23.58
N GLU A 202 -6.71 12.16 23.72
CA GLU A 202 -6.58 11.24 22.60
C GLU A 202 -7.94 10.65 22.22
N ILE A 203 -8.28 10.73 20.93
CA ILE A 203 -9.46 10.06 20.38
C ILE A 203 -9.24 8.55 20.44
N LEU A 204 -10.12 7.86 21.16
CA LEU A 204 -10.07 6.40 21.27
C LEU A 204 -10.83 5.77 20.11
N ASP A 205 -12.03 6.28 19.80
CA ASP A 205 -12.81 5.81 18.65
C ASP A 205 -13.97 6.75 18.29
N VAL A 206 -14.51 6.53 17.09
CA VAL A 206 -15.71 7.19 16.55
C VAL A 206 -16.69 6.13 16.04
N LEU A 207 -17.86 6.06 16.64
CA LEU A 207 -18.94 5.16 16.25
C LEU A 207 -19.90 5.85 15.28
N PRO A 208 -20.37 5.14 14.24
CA PRO A 208 -21.23 5.70 13.20
C PRO A 208 -22.66 6.01 13.68
N SER A 209 -23.02 5.58 14.90
CA SER A 209 -24.32 5.85 15.50
C SER A 209 -24.16 6.16 16.99
N ARG A 210 -24.95 7.12 17.47
CA ARG A 210 -25.05 7.51 18.88
C ARG A 210 -26.12 6.76 19.68
N ASP A 211 -26.87 5.85 19.04
CA ASP A 211 -27.95 5.15 19.73
C ASP A 211 -27.37 4.26 20.84
N GLY A 212 -28.06 4.24 21.99
CA GLY A 212 -27.57 3.55 23.18
C GLY A 212 -27.35 2.04 22.98
N ARG A 213 -28.04 1.41 22.03
CA ARG A 213 -27.83 -0.01 21.73
C ARG A 213 -26.49 -0.21 21.03
N THR A 214 -26.18 0.58 20.00
CA THR A 214 -24.90 0.51 19.29
C THR A 214 -23.73 0.83 20.22
N VAL A 215 -23.82 1.92 20.98
CA VAL A 215 -22.76 2.33 21.93
C VAL A 215 -22.53 1.24 22.99
N LYS A 216 -23.60 0.72 23.60
CA LYS A 216 -23.48 -0.35 24.60
C LYS A 216 -22.89 -1.63 24.01
N SER A 217 -23.34 -2.06 22.84
CA SER A 217 -22.80 -3.24 22.17
C SER A 217 -21.32 -3.11 21.90
N HIS A 218 -20.87 -1.94 21.43
CA HIS A 218 -19.46 -1.64 21.18
C HIS A 218 -18.60 -1.83 22.43
N PHE A 219 -18.96 -1.19 23.55
CA PHE A 219 -18.16 -1.31 24.77
C PHE A 219 -18.13 -2.75 25.31
N ILE A 220 -19.22 -3.49 25.17
CA ILE A 220 -19.30 -4.89 25.61
C ILE A 220 -18.47 -5.82 24.71
N SER A 221 -18.45 -5.60 23.39
CA SER A 221 -17.75 -6.47 22.45
C SER A 221 -16.25 -6.23 22.38
N HIS A 222 -15.81 -5.00 22.66
CA HIS A 222 -14.41 -4.59 22.48
C HIS A 222 -13.61 -4.45 23.79
N TYR A 223 -14.28 -4.31 24.94
CA TYR A 223 -13.60 -4.14 26.23
C TYR A 223 -14.08 -5.16 27.26
N SER A 224 -13.12 -5.75 27.99
CA SER A 224 -13.45 -6.71 29.05
C SER A 224 -14.25 -6.05 30.16
N LEU A 225 -14.92 -6.86 31.00
CA LEU A 225 -15.61 -6.31 32.18
C LEU A 225 -14.63 -5.54 33.08
N ARG A 226 -13.43 -6.08 33.28
CA ARG A 226 -12.37 -5.45 34.06
C ARG A 226 -11.95 -4.09 33.51
N ASP A 227 -11.78 -3.97 32.19
CA ASP A 227 -11.43 -2.68 31.56
C ASP A 227 -12.55 -1.65 31.77
N ARG A 228 -13.80 -2.08 31.67
CA ARG A 228 -14.97 -1.21 31.88
C ARG A 228 -15.13 -0.78 33.34
N GLU A 229 -14.81 -1.65 34.29
CA GLU A 229 -14.83 -1.33 35.73
C GLU A 229 -13.68 -0.42 36.16
N ASN A 230 -12.57 -0.38 35.40
CA ASN A 230 -11.47 0.54 35.66
C ASN A 230 -11.79 2.01 35.30
N VAL A 231 -12.86 2.25 34.54
CA VAL A 231 -13.33 3.60 34.23
C VAL A 231 -13.97 4.21 35.48
N GLN A 232 -13.40 5.31 35.96
CA GLN A 232 -13.82 6.02 37.17
C GLN A 232 -14.76 7.18 36.85
N THR A 233 -14.51 7.92 35.77
CA THR A 233 -15.32 9.08 35.39
C THR A 233 -15.66 9.09 33.91
N ILE A 234 -16.85 9.60 33.59
CA ILE A 234 -17.31 9.85 32.22
C ILE A 234 -17.84 11.28 32.18
N ASN A 235 -17.15 12.14 31.45
CA ASN A 235 -17.63 13.48 31.14
C ASN A 235 -18.46 13.42 29.86
N ARG A 236 -19.55 14.19 29.80
CA ARG A 236 -20.31 14.35 28.56
C ARG A 236 -20.19 15.79 28.10
N VAL A 237 -19.59 15.98 26.94
CA VAL A 237 -19.52 17.27 26.26
C VAL A 237 -20.72 17.28 25.32
N GLY A 238 -21.63 18.25 25.47
CA GLY A 238 -22.83 18.35 24.63
C GLY A 238 -24.14 17.92 25.30
N GLY A 239 -24.78 18.90 25.94
CA GLY A 239 -26.16 18.83 26.43
C GLY A 239 -26.62 20.22 26.85
N LYS A 240 -27.09 21.02 25.89
CA LYS A 240 -28.16 21.98 26.16
C LYS A 240 -29.47 21.33 25.72
#